data_AF-A0A2G3AN26-F1
#
_entry.id   AF-A0A2G3AN26-F1
#
_cell.length_a   1.000
_cell.length_b   1.000
_cell.length_c   1.000
_cell.angle_alpha   90.00
_cell.angle_beta   90.00
_cell.angle_gamma   90.00
#
_symmetry.space_group_name_H-M   'P 1'
#
loop_
_entity.id
_entity.type
_entity.pdbx_description
1 polymer ?
#
loop_
_entity_poly.entity_id
_entity_poly.type
_entity_poly.pdbx_seq_one_letter_code
_entity_poly.pdbx_strand_id
1 'polypeptide(L)'
;MTEKEKMDIARQLVKLGVDVIEAGFPAATRAYFDLEKLIAQEIGNNIDDEGYVPMIGAMARCNKKDIERTWEALKYAKGLVIQTFIATSDMHMKYKLNMNREEVVERARTMVAYPRSLGFEDVRFGIEDATRPNKALQFSKLKSTDGILSRSLIIP
;
A
#
# COMPACT_ATOMS: atom_id res chain seq x y z
N MET A 1 -13.18 -14.61 2.40
CA MET A 1 -12.43 -14.95 3.61
C MET A 1 -13.07 -14.25 4.79
N THR A 2 -13.37 -15.00 5.84
CA THR A 2 -13.89 -14.50 7.12
C THR A 2 -12.77 -13.84 7.94
N GLU A 3 -13.13 -13.07 8.96
CA GLU A 3 -12.18 -12.49 9.92
C GLU A 3 -11.28 -13.57 10.52
N LYS A 4 -11.87 -14.68 10.99
CA LYS A 4 -11.15 -15.79 11.60
C LYS A 4 -10.10 -16.38 10.65
N GLU A 5 -10.50 -16.70 9.43
CA GLU A 5 -9.58 -17.27 8.43
C GLU A 5 -8.41 -16.33 8.14
N LYS A 6 -8.67 -15.02 8.04
CA LYS A 6 -7.62 -14.03 7.76
C LYS A 6 -6.64 -13.89 8.93
N MET A 7 -7.16 -13.87 10.16
CA MET A 7 -6.33 -13.83 11.36
C MET A 7 -5.48 -15.09 11.50
N ASP A 8 -6.03 -16.26 11.19
CA ASP A 8 -5.29 -17.52 11.21
C ASP A 8 -4.17 -17.50 10.16
N ILE A 9 -4.43 -17.02 8.93
CA ILE A 9 -3.38 -16.84 7.91
C ILE A 9 -2.31 -15.85 8.39
N ALA A 10 -2.69 -14.70 8.96
CA ALA A 10 -1.73 -13.71 9.45
C ALA A 10 -0.80 -14.31 10.52
N ARG A 11 -1.33 -15.12 11.44
CA ARG A 11 -0.52 -15.83 12.45
C ARG A 11 0.42 -16.85 11.82
N GLN A 12 -0.01 -17.55 10.77
CA GLN A 12 0.88 -18.49 10.05
C GLN A 12 1.99 -17.75 9.31
N LEU A 13 1.71 -16.56 8.74
CA LEU A 13 2.72 -15.73 8.10
C LEU A 13 3.78 -15.23 9.09
N VAL A 14 3.38 -14.86 10.31
CA VAL A 14 4.34 -14.55 11.40
C VAL A 14 5.27 -15.75 11.65
N LYS A 15 4.71 -16.96 11.80
CA LYS A 15 5.50 -18.19 12.03
C LYS A 15 6.44 -18.53 10.88
N LEU A 16 6.09 -18.13 9.66
CA LEU A 16 6.94 -18.29 8.48
C LEU A 16 8.10 -17.28 8.46
N GLY A 17 8.06 -16.24 9.29
CA GLY A 17 9.09 -15.20 9.38
C GLY A 17 9.06 -14.24 8.19
N VAL A 18 7.87 -13.90 7.66
CA VAL A 18 7.78 -12.95 6.54
C VAL A 18 8.09 -11.52 6.97
N ASP A 19 8.72 -10.74 6.08
CA ASP A 19 9.09 -9.35 6.38
C ASP A 19 7.91 -8.41 6.53
N VAL A 20 6.91 -8.61 5.66
CA VAL A 20 5.75 -7.72 5.53
C VAL A 20 4.50 -8.56 5.30
N ILE A 21 3.45 -8.23 6.05
CA ILE A 21 2.11 -8.77 5.83
C ILE A 21 1.26 -7.68 5.18
N GLU A 22 0.98 -7.81 3.88
CA GLU A 22 -0.01 -6.96 3.21
C GLU A 22 -1.41 -7.40 3.63
N ALA A 23 -1.97 -6.68 4.59
CA ALA A 23 -3.22 -7.04 5.25
C ALA A 23 -4.44 -6.82 4.36
N GLY A 24 -4.40 -5.94 3.35
CA GLY A 24 -5.53 -5.76 2.42
C GLY A 24 -5.73 -4.32 1.96
N PHE A 25 -6.99 -3.88 1.86
CA PHE A 25 -7.36 -2.56 1.34
C PHE A 25 -8.43 -1.88 2.23
N PRO A 26 -8.02 -1.11 3.26
CA PRO A 26 -8.92 -0.53 4.26
C PRO A 26 -9.98 0.42 3.72
N ALA A 27 -9.74 1.07 2.57
CA ALA A 27 -10.69 2.00 1.98
C ALA A 27 -11.79 1.33 1.15
N ALA A 28 -11.73 0.01 0.93
CA ALA A 28 -12.71 -0.69 0.10
C ALA A 28 -14.06 -0.86 0.81
N THR A 29 -14.07 -1.33 2.06
CA THR A 29 -15.29 -1.48 2.88
C THR A 29 -15.00 -1.25 4.36
N ARG A 30 -16.05 -0.99 5.14
CA ARG A 30 -15.91 -0.87 6.60
C ARG A 30 -15.42 -2.19 7.23
N ALA A 31 -15.92 -3.33 6.76
CA ALA A 31 -15.52 -4.64 7.26
C ALA A 31 -14.03 -4.92 7.01
N TYR A 32 -13.48 -4.50 5.87
CA TYR A 32 -12.04 -4.60 5.61
C TYR A 32 -11.28 -3.70 6.57
N PHE A 33 -11.64 -2.42 6.67
CA PHE A 33 -11.01 -1.49 7.61
C PHE A 33 -10.91 -2.05 9.05
N ASP A 34 -12.02 -2.57 9.59
CA ASP A 34 -12.05 -3.07 10.96
C ASP A 34 -11.14 -4.31 11.10
N LEU A 35 -11.08 -5.16 10.07
CA LEU A 35 -10.24 -6.36 10.03
C LEU A 35 -8.74 -6.03 9.89
N GLU A 36 -8.36 -5.12 9.00
CA GLU A 36 -6.96 -4.69 8.89
C GLU A 36 -6.49 -3.95 10.15
N LYS A 37 -7.38 -3.20 10.80
CA LYS A 37 -7.10 -2.61 12.11
C LYS A 37 -6.85 -3.68 13.18
N LEU A 38 -7.66 -4.74 13.21
CA LEU A 38 -7.45 -5.86 14.12
C LEU A 38 -6.10 -6.54 13.89
N ILE A 39 -5.72 -6.79 12.63
CA ILE A 39 -4.40 -7.32 12.27
C ILE A 39 -3.29 -6.38 12.76
N ALA A 40 -3.41 -5.08 12.54
CA ALA A 40 -2.41 -4.12 13.01
C ALA A 40 -2.26 -4.13 14.54
N GLN A 41 -3.36 -4.29 15.27
CA GLN A 41 -3.37 -4.32 16.73
C GLN A 41 -2.79 -5.64 17.29
N GLU A 42 -3.26 -6.79 16.80
CA GLU A 42 -2.88 -8.10 17.35
C GLU A 42 -1.58 -8.66 16.76
N ILE A 43 -1.36 -8.50 15.45
CA ILE A 43 -0.23 -9.11 14.75
C ILE A 43 0.95 -8.13 14.70
N GLY A 44 0.69 -6.87 14.36
CA GLY A 44 1.71 -5.83 14.21
C GLY A 44 2.41 -5.41 15.51
N ASN A 45 2.02 -5.98 16.65
CA ASN A 45 2.65 -5.76 17.96
C ASN A 45 3.18 -7.05 18.61
N ASN A 46 2.93 -8.21 18.01
CA ASN A 46 3.33 -9.49 18.58
C ASN A 46 4.78 -9.79 18.20
N ILE A 47 5.69 -9.39 19.10
CA ILE A 47 7.11 -9.63 18.96
C ILE A 47 7.39 -11.10 19.29
N ASP A 48 8.11 -11.80 18.42
CA ASP A 48 8.56 -13.16 18.68
C ASP A 48 9.73 -13.23 19.68
N ASP A 49 10.16 -14.44 20.01
CA ASP A 49 11.22 -14.70 20.98
C ASP A 49 12.58 -14.12 20.56
N GLU A 50 12.78 -13.83 19.27
CA GLU A 50 14.00 -13.23 18.71
C GLU A 50 13.94 -11.70 18.65
N GLY A 51 12.83 -11.10 19.08
CA GLY A 51 12.63 -9.66 19.05
C GLY A 51 12.09 -9.14 17.71
N TYR A 52 11.67 -10.03 16.81
CA TYR A 52 11.20 -9.69 15.48
C TYR A 52 9.67 -9.51 15.43
N VAL A 53 9.20 -8.58 14.59
CA VAL A 53 7.77 -8.36 14.30
C VAL A 53 7.64 -7.96 12.84
N PRO A 54 6.71 -8.57 12.06
CA PRO A 54 6.52 -8.18 10.67
C PRO A 54 5.92 -6.78 10.57
N MET A 55 6.31 -6.03 9.53
CA MET A 55 5.63 -4.79 9.22
C MET A 55 4.23 -5.09 8.68
N ILE A 56 3.25 -4.27 9.06
CA ILE A 56 1.88 -4.40 8.55
C ILE A 56 1.69 -3.43 7.40
N GLY A 57 1.28 -3.97 6.25
CA GLY A 57 1.07 -3.25 5.01
C GLY A 57 -0.38 -3.20 4.57
N ALA A 58 -0.74 -2.19 3.78
CA ALA A 58 -2.01 -2.19 3.05
C ALA A 58 -1.95 -1.36 1.78
N MET A 59 -2.87 -1.64 0.87
CA MET A 59 -3.03 -0.91 -0.38
C MET A 59 -3.85 0.37 -0.18
N ALA A 60 -3.53 1.39 -0.96
CA ALA A 60 -4.33 2.61 -1.09
C ALA A 60 -4.33 3.10 -2.53
N ARG A 61 -5.47 3.61 -3.02
CA ARG A 61 -5.46 4.40 -4.26
C ARG A 61 -4.63 5.66 -4.04
N CYS A 62 -4.05 6.22 -5.11
CA CYS A 62 -3.41 7.54 -5.07
C CYS A 62 -4.42 8.69 -4.86
N ASN A 63 -5.05 8.75 -3.70
CA ASN A 63 -5.85 9.87 -3.22
C ASN A 63 -5.71 10.01 -1.70
N LYS A 64 -5.89 11.24 -1.19
CA LYS A 64 -5.65 11.56 0.22
C LYS A 64 -6.53 10.75 1.18
N LYS A 65 -7.83 10.62 0.86
CA LYS A 65 -8.83 9.95 1.69
C LYS A 65 -8.48 8.47 1.92
N ASP A 66 -8.07 7.75 0.88
CA ASP A 66 -7.68 6.35 0.98
C ASP A 66 -6.40 6.16 1.80
N ILE A 67 -5.43 7.07 1.64
CA ILE A 67 -4.17 7.05 2.39
C ILE A 67 -4.43 7.33 3.88
N GLU A 68 -5.22 8.35 4.20
CA GLU A 68 -5.63 8.66 5.58
C GLU A 68 -6.40 7.49 6.19
N ARG A 69 -7.33 6.88 5.43
CA ARG A 69 -8.08 5.71 5.88
C ARG A 69 -7.18 4.52 6.16
N THR A 70 -6.15 4.32 5.35
CA THR A 70 -5.16 3.26 5.53
C THR A 70 -4.32 3.52 6.77
N TRP A 71 -3.90 4.76 7.00
CA TRP A 71 -3.21 5.15 8.23
C TRP A 71 -4.06 4.91 9.48
N GLU A 72 -5.33 5.32 9.46
CA GLU A 72 -6.25 5.11 10.59
C GLU A 72 -6.39 3.63 10.97
N ALA A 73 -6.34 2.73 9.99
CA ALA A 73 -6.38 1.29 10.22
C ALA A 73 -5.06 0.78 10.80
N LEU A 74 -3.92 1.18 10.22
CA LEU A 74 -2.64 0.53 10.48
C LEU A 74 -1.79 1.15 11.58
N LYS A 75 -2.04 2.41 11.99
CA LYS A 75 -1.21 3.17 12.95
C LYS A 75 -0.97 2.52 14.32
N TYR A 76 -1.60 1.39 14.59
CA TYR A 76 -1.43 0.62 15.82
C TYR A 76 -0.30 -0.41 15.75
N ALA A 77 0.22 -0.74 14.55
CA ALA A 77 1.33 -1.67 14.39
C ALA A 77 2.69 -0.98 14.61
N LYS A 78 3.71 -1.75 15.01
CA LYS A 78 5.07 -1.26 15.24
C LYS A 78 5.77 -0.79 13.97
N GLY A 79 5.55 -1.49 12.85
CA GLY A 79 6.14 -1.16 11.56
C GLY A 79 5.08 -1.02 10.48
N LEU A 80 5.17 0.05 9.67
CA LEU A 80 4.11 0.45 8.74
C LEU A 80 4.58 0.49 7.29
N VAL A 81 3.87 -0.26 6.44
CA VAL A 81 4.04 -0.26 4.99
C VAL A 81 2.77 0.25 4.31
N ILE A 82 2.90 1.00 3.22
CA ILE A 82 1.77 1.33 2.35
C ILE A 82 2.13 1.12 0.90
N GLN A 83 1.23 0.48 0.17
CA GLN A 83 1.32 0.31 -1.27
C GLN A 83 0.31 1.21 -1.95
N THR A 84 0.77 2.33 -2.47
CA THR A 84 -0.07 3.19 -3.31
C THR A 84 -0.07 2.67 -4.74
N PHE A 85 -1.17 2.86 -5.47
CA PHE A 85 -1.22 2.48 -6.88
C PHE A 85 -2.10 3.41 -7.71
N ILE A 86 -1.79 3.48 -9.00
CA ILE A 86 -2.59 4.19 -10.00
C ILE A 86 -2.50 3.48 -11.36
N ALA A 87 -3.61 3.49 -12.09
CA ALA A 87 -3.68 2.90 -13.43
C ALA A 87 -3.04 3.80 -14.48
N THR A 88 -2.37 3.17 -15.45
CA THR A 88 -1.48 3.88 -16.39
C THR A 88 -1.78 3.63 -17.86
N SER A 89 -2.74 2.76 -18.17
CA SER A 89 -3.19 2.57 -19.55
C SER A 89 -4.16 3.68 -19.98
N ASP A 90 -4.14 4.02 -21.27
CA ASP A 90 -4.98 5.08 -21.85
C ASP A 90 -6.47 4.84 -21.59
N MET A 91 -6.88 3.57 -21.59
CA MET A 91 -8.25 3.18 -21.26
C MET A 91 -8.60 3.53 -19.82
N HIS A 92 -7.73 3.22 -18.85
CA HIS A 92 -8.00 3.57 -17.46
C HIS A 92 -7.92 5.06 -17.21
N MET A 93 -6.97 5.76 -17.81
CA MET A 93 -6.85 7.21 -17.71
C MET A 93 -8.11 7.92 -18.22
N LYS A 94 -8.62 7.50 -19.38
CA LYS A 94 -9.81 8.10 -20.00
C LYS A 94 -11.12 7.71 -19.30
N TYR A 95 -11.31 6.43 -18.97
CA TYR A 95 -12.63 5.91 -18.57
C TYR A 95 -12.77 5.63 -17.07
N LYS A 96 -11.67 5.40 -16.32
CA LYS A 96 -11.71 5.14 -14.86
C LYS A 96 -11.29 6.37 -14.05
N LEU A 97 -10.22 7.03 -14.48
CA LEU A 97 -9.61 8.13 -13.75
C LEU A 97 -10.14 9.49 -14.23
N ASN A 98 -10.55 9.59 -15.49
CA ASN A 98 -10.92 10.84 -16.17
C ASN A 98 -9.80 11.90 -16.05
N MET A 99 -8.56 11.48 -16.31
CA MET A 99 -7.36 12.30 -16.13
C MET A 99 -6.41 12.12 -17.31
N ASN A 100 -5.67 13.16 -17.66
CA ASN A 100 -4.59 13.09 -18.63
C ASN A 100 -3.31 12.50 -18.01
N ARG A 101 -2.27 12.27 -18.84
CA ARG A 101 -1.02 11.63 -18.39
C ARG A 101 -0.30 12.47 -17.35
N GLU A 102 -0.23 13.78 -17.54
CA GLU A 102 0.46 14.72 -16.67
C GLU A 102 -0.20 14.76 -15.28
N GLU A 103 -1.53 14.77 -15.23
CA GLU A 103 -2.32 14.69 -14.00
C GLU A 103 -2.11 13.36 -13.26
N VAL A 104 -1.99 12.25 -13.99
CA VAL A 104 -1.70 10.94 -13.39
C VAL A 104 -0.31 10.90 -12.79
N VAL A 105 0.70 11.44 -13.49
CA VAL A 105 2.07 11.54 -12.98
C VAL A 105 2.14 12.42 -11.74
N GLU A 106 1.54 13.61 -11.78
CA GLU A 106 1.56 14.52 -10.63
C GLU A 106 0.81 13.95 -9.43
N ARG A 107 -0.30 13.25 -9.67
CA ARG A 107 -1.01 12.56 -8.59
C ARG A 107 -0.21 11.41 -8.00
N ALA A 108 0.47 10.61 -8.82
CA ALA A 108 1.38 9.59 -8.33
C ALA A 108 2.48 10.25 -7.46
N ARG A 109 3.14 11.29 -7.97
CA ARG A 109 4.21 12.00 -7.25
C ARG A 109 3.77 12.51 -5.88
N THR A 110 2.65 13.24 -5.84
CA THR A 110 2.13 13.84 -4.60
C THR A 110 1.62 12.80 -3.61
N MET A 111 0.92 11.77 -4.08
CA MET A 111 0.30 10.76 -3.22
C MET A 111 1.27 9.68 -2.76
N VAL A 112 2.39 9.48 -3.45
CA VAL A 112 3.49 8.64 -2.96
C VAL A 112 4.30 9.37 -1.88
N ALA A 113 4.40 10.71 -1.93
CA ALA A 113 5.09 11.50 -0.90
C ALA A 113 4.31 11.56 0.42
N TYR A 114 2.99 11.70 0.32
CA TYR A 114 2.11 12.01 1.45
C TYR A 114 2.17 11.02 2.63
N PRO A 115 2.21 9.69 2.45
CA PRO A 115 2.18 8.74 3.56
C PRO A 115 3.36 8.89 4.55
N ARG A 116 4.51 9.40 4.10
CA ARG A 116 5.64 9.72 4.98
C ARG A 116 5.26 10.70 6.10
N SER A 117 4.43 11.69 5.80
CA SER A 117 3.95 12.66 6.78
C SER A 117 3.00 12.08 7.82
N LEU A 118 2.44 10.88 7.58
CA LEU A 118 1.55 10.18 8.50
C LEU A 118 2.31 9.17 9.38
N GLY A 119 3.56 8.84 9.05
CA GLY A 119 4.38 7.88 9.82
C GLY A 119 4.60 6.54 9.13
N PHE A 120 4.32 6.40 7.83
CA PHE A 120 4.72 5.20 7.10
C PHE A 120 6.24 5.13 6.90
N GLU A 121 6.85 3.99 7.21
CA GLU A 121 8.29 3.72 7.15
C GLU A 121 8.72 3.07 5.83
N ASP A 122 7.79 2.38 5.18
CA ASP A 122 7.97 1.83 3.84
C ASP A 122 6.81 2.29 2.94
N VAL A 123 7.14 3.07 1.90
CA VAL A 123 6.17 3.50 0.89
C VAL A 123 6.52 2.87 -0.44
N ARG A 124 5.59 2.07 -0.95
CA ARG A 124 5.68 1.32 -2.21
C ARG A 124 4.70 1.91 -3.23
N PHE A 125 5.05 1.77 -4.50
CA PHE A 125 4.21 2.25 -5.60
C PHE A 125 3.99 1.14 -6.64
N GLY A 126 2.72 0.89 -6.93
CA GLY A 126 2.24 -0.05 -7.92
C GLY A 126 1.78 0.65 -9.20
N ILE A 127 2.22 0.14 -10.34
CA ILE A 127 1.78 0.60 -11.66
C ILE A 127 0.67 -0.35 -12.12
N GLU A 128 -0.59 0.03 -11.91
CA GLU A 128 -1.72 -0.79 -12.35
C GLU A 128 -1.79 -0.82 -13.90
N ASP A 129 -1.95 -2.02 -14.46
CA ASP A 129 -2.10 -2.30 -15.89
C ASP A 129 -0.81 -2.04 -16.73
N ALA A 130 0.37 -2.25 -16.12
CA ALA A 130 1.67 -1.96 -16.75
C ALA A 130 2.02 -2.86 -17.94
N THR A 131 1.43 -4.05 -18.04
CA THR A 131 1.73 -5.03 -19.09
C THR A 131 1.08 -4.67 -20.43
N ARG A 132 0.13 -3.72 -20.46
CA ARG A 132 -0.43 -3.25 -21.72
C ARG A 132 0.59 -2.39 -22.47
N PRO A 133 0.73 -2.56 -23.80
CA PRO A 133 1.60 -1.75 -24.61
C PRO A 133 1.04 -0.32 -24.68
N ASN A 134 1.37 0.50 -23.68
CA ASN A 134 1.10 1.92 -23.71
C ASN A 134 2.41 2.66 -24.02
N LYS A 135 2.35 3.74 -24.80
CA LYS A 135 3.52 4.58 -25.11
C LYS A 135 4.00 5.25 -23.81
N ALA A 136 4.89 4.54 -23.13
CA ALA A 136 5.76 4.91 -22.01
C ALA A 136 5.29 6.10 -21.16
N LEU A 137 4.41 5.83 -20.17
CA LEU A 137 4.42 6.61 -18.94
C LEU A 137 5.71 6.26 -18.20
N GLN A 138 6.74 7.07 -18.39
CA GLN A 138 8.07 6.86 -17.80
C GLN A 138 8.08 7.26 -16.33
N PHE A 139 7.54 6.39 -15.47
CA PHE A 139 7.73 6.49 -14.02
C PHE A 139 9.17 6.17 -13.57
N SER A 140 10.09 5.94 -14.52
CA SER A 140 11.54 5.88 -14.25
C SER A 140 12.04 7.11 -13.50
N LYS A 141 11.37 8.27 -13.64
CA LYS A 141 11.66 9.49 -12.88
C LYS A 141 11.12 9.51 -11.45
N LEU A 142 10.16 8.66 -11.06
CA LEU A 142 9.73 8.57 -9.66
C LEU A 142 10.83 7.94 -8.78
N LYS A 143 11.72 7.12 -9.37
CA LYS A 143 12.77 6.40 -8.64
C LYS A 143 13.90 7.30 -8.12
N SER A 144 14.09 8.52 -8.64
CA SER A 144 15.34 9.26 -8.41
C SER A 144 15.23 10.57 -7.64
N THR A 145 14.05 11.17 -7.46
CA THR A 145 14.02 12.59 -7.08
C THR A 145 14.10 12.88 -5.59
N ASP A 146 13.62 12.03 -4.68
CA ASP A 146 13.38 12.54 -3.30
C ASP A 146 13.60 11.53 -2.16
N GLY A 147 14.11 10.32 -2.40
CA GLY A 147 14.20 9.27 -1.35
C GLY A 147 12.82 8.82 -0.82
N ILE A 148 11.75 9.22 -1.51
CA ILE A 148 10.35 9.05 -1.12
C ILE A 148 9.87 7.59 -1.29
N LEU A 149 10.36 6.90 -2.32
CA LEU A 149 10.05 5.49 -2.57
C LEU A 149 11.06 4.58 -1.86
N SER A 150 10.57 3.61 -1.10
CA SER A 150 11.39 2.44 -0.80
C SER A 150 11.64 1.68 -2.11
N ARG A 151 12.67 0.82 -2.12
CA ARG A 151 13.31 0.21 -3.31
C ARG A 151 12.41 -0.68 -4.22
N SER A 152 11.09 -0.64 -4.07
CA SER A 152 10.15 -1.62 -4.62
C SER A 152 9.15 -0.96 -5.57
N LEU A 153 9.36 -1.16 -6.87
CA LEU A 153 8.33 -0.94 -7.89
C LEU A 153 7.60 -2.26 -8.11
N ILE A 154 6.30 -2.30 -7.84
CA ILE A 154 5.49 -3.51 -8.00
C ILE A 154 4.70 -3.39 -9.30
N ILE A 155 4.88 -4.37 -10.19
CA ILE A 155 4.12 -4.52 -11.43
C ILE A 155 3.10 -5.63 -11.17
N PRO A 156 1.84 -5.30 -10.84
CA PRO A 156 0.75 -6.27 -10.71
C PRO A 156 0.33 -6.85 -12.06
#